data_AF-A0A9E5QWJ6-F1
#
_entry.id   AF-A0A9E5QWJ6-F1
#
_cell.length_a   1.000
_cell.length_b   1.000
_cell.length_c   1.000
_cell.angle_alpha   90.00
_cell.angle_beta   90.00
_cell.angle_gamma   90.00
#
_symmetry.space_group_name_H-M   'P 1'
#
loop_
_entity.id
_entity.type
_entity.pdbx_description
1 polymer ?
#
loop_
_entity_poly.entity_id
_entity_poly.type
_entity_poly.pdbx_seq_one_letter_code
_entity_poly.pdbx_strand_id
1 'polypeptide(L)'
;MPPMIQNLKDLIESLQASNIRLALHLIEGGGVGFMLLGHLLALKNWYPDEAIQKKSAHLFYANASGSLGRFIAETWSKEYHGEFNEVKVSEQLDRLRGFTEINLGELAWMSLKLRQRGGKFCLENKIGASEHILREIKSGTSLFLSNFELSALPQEIGLFTDLTVLNISGNHFRVLPEEIARLRKLEKIYFVRTPLLPSVVRWLENTFPRIFAEKYYYEANDLKSEEQYLKAYLLFVKSQKMNESAPESWHQAAKCLWAVQRYEAAQAHYLRAHQAYERVLRQKPYQAYYWFAKASILARWQQKKASQAAYRQAVSLNPHYRQHFKEEEDFQAYWQDADFAQV
;
A
#
# COMPACT_ATOMS: atom_id res chain seq x y z
N MET A 1 -3.69 35.49 -17.61
CA MET A 1 -4.84 34.90 -18.32
C MET A 1 -6.07 35.78 -18.05
N PRO A 2 -6.92 36.08 -19.04
CA PRO A 2 -8.13 36.87 -18.84
C PRO A 2 -9.06 36.25 -17.76
N PRO A 3 -9.67 37.05 -16.86
CA PRO A 3 -10.53 36.55 -15.76
C PRO A 3 -11.67 35.63 -16.23
N MET A 4 -12.24 35.91 -17.40
CA MET A 4 -13.31 35.11 -17.98
C MET A 4 -12.88 33.65 -18.25
N ILE A 5 -11.65 33.43 -18.69
CA ILE A 5 -11.15 32.08 -18.99
C ILE A 5 -10.93 31.31 -17.69
N GLN A 6 -10.42 31.97 -16.65
CA GLN A 6 -10.25 31.34 -15.35
C GLN A 6 -11.60 30.89 -14.79
N ASN A 7 -12.64 31.73 -14.86
CA ASN A 7 -13.99 31.36 -14.43
C ASN A 7 -14.54 30.14 -15.22
N LEU A 8 -14.29 30.06 -16.52
CA LEU A 8 -14.68 28.90 -17.34
C LEU A 8 -13.92 27.63 -16.93
N LYS A 9 -12.63 27.74 -16.62
CA LYS A 9 -11.83 26.63 -16.10
C LYS A 9 -12.37 26.13 -14.77
N ASP A 10 -12.63 27.04 -13.85
CA ASP A 10 -13.15 26.71 -12.51
C ASP A 10 -14.52 26.01 -12.61
N LEU A 11 -15.40 26.46 -13.52
CA LEU A 11 -16.67 25.80 -13.81
C LEU A 11 -16.46 24.37 -14.32
N ILE A 12 -15.55 24.16 -15.28
CA ILE A 12 -15.27 22.83 -15.83
C ILE A 12 -14.64 21.92 -14.76
N GLU A 13 -13.66 22.43 -14.03
CA GLU A 13 -12.88 21.70 -13.02
C GLU A 13 -13.66 21.39 -11.74
N SER A 14 -14.85 21.98 -11.56
CA SER A 14 -15.81 21.59 -10.53
C SER A 14 -16.41 20.20 -10.78
N LEU A 15 -16.32 19.70 -12.02
CA LEU A 15 -16.84 18.40 -12.48
C LEU A 15 -18.36 18.22 -12.34
N GLN A 16 -19.09 19.24 -11.91
CA GLN A 16 -20.54 19.23 -11.82
C GLN A 16 -21.14 19.39 -13.22
N ALA A 17 -22.08 18.50 -13.59
CA ALA A 17 -22.67 18.48 -14.93
C ALA A 17 -23.35 19.82 -15.30
N SER A 18 -24.01 20.49 -14.35
CA SER A 18 -24.62 21.81 -14.55
C SER A 18 -23.58 22.88 -14.89
N ASN A 19 -22.47 22.92 -14.16
CA ASN A 19 -21.40 23.89 -14.36
C ASN A 19 -20.68 23.66 -15.68
N ILE A 20 -20.42 22.40 -16.04
CA ILE A 20 -19.82 22.05 -17.32
C ILE A 20 -20.75 22.43 -18.48
N ARG A 21 -22.05 22.13 -18.40
CA ARG A 21 -23.01 22.51 -19.45
C ARG A 21 -23.05 24.03 -19.65
N LEU A 22 -23.05 24.79 -18.56
CA LEU A 22 -22.97 26.25 -18.61
C LEU A 22 -21.66 26.71 -19.28
N ALA A 23 -20.53 26.16 -18.86
CA ALA A 23 -19.23 26.50 -19.44
C ALA A 23 -19.17 26.19 -20.94
N LEU A 24 -19.65 25.03 -21.38
CA LEU A 24 -19.68 24.66 -22.80
C LEU A 24 -20.57 25.60 -23.63
N HIS A 25 -21.71 26.04 -23.08
CA HIS A 25 -22.58 27.02 -23.75
C HIS A 25 -21.89 28.39 -23.90
N LEU A 26 -21.21 28.84 -22.85
CA LEU A 26 -20.45 30.10 -22.88
C LEU A 26 -19.25 30.03 -23.83
N ILE A 27 -18.58 28.88 -23.92
CA ILE A 27 -17.46 28.67 -24.86
C ILE A 27 -17.95 28.75 -26.31
N GLU A 28 -19.10 28.16 -26.61
CA GLU A 28 -19.69 28.18 -27.95
C GLU A 28 -20.00 29.60 -28.43
N GLY A 29 -20.57 30.45 -27.57
CA GLY A 29 -20.89 31.83 -27.91
C GLY A 29 -19.73 32.82 -27.76
N GLY A 30 -18.68 32.47 -27.01
CA GLY A 30 -17.64 33.40 -26.55
C GLY A 30 -16.35 33.42 -27.36
N GLY A 31 -16.15 32.50 -28.32
CA GLY A 31 -14.96 32.48 -29.19
C GLY A 31 -13.63 32.16 -28.48
N VAL A 32 -13.68 31.64 -27.25
CA VAL A 32 -12.50 31.33 -26.41
C VAL A 32 -12.13 29.84 -26.38
N GLY A 33 -12.80 29.01 -27.20
CA GLY A 33 -12.64 27.56 -27.20
C GLY A 33 -11.21 27.08 -27.48
N PHE A 34 -10.46 27.81 -28.30
CA PHE A 34 -9.05 27.52 -28.61
C PHE A 34 -8.12 27.59 -27.38
N MET A 35 -8.49 28.30 -26.31
CA MET A 35 -7.71 28.38 -25.06
C MET A 35 -8.05 27.28 -24.05
N LEU A 36 -9.06 26.46 -24.36
CA LEU A 36 -9.58 25.40 -23.48
C LEU A 36 -9.55 24.03 -24.16
N LEU A 37 -8.74 23.86 -25.21
CA LEU A 37 -8.66 22.62 -25.97
C LEU A 37 -8.26 21.41 -25.10
N GLY A 38 -7.40 21.61 -24.09
CA GLY A 38 -7.08 20.56 -23.11
C GLY A 38 -8.30 20.11 -22.30
N HIS A 39 -9.06 21.05 -21.73
CA HIS A 39 -10.30 20.75 -21.00
C HIS A 39 -11.37 20.13 -21.90
N LEU A 40 -11.56 20.65 -23.11
CA LEU A 40 -12.53 20.11 -24.08
C LEU A 40 -12.16 18.68 -24.50
N LEU A 41 -10.87 18.41 -24.74
CA LEU A 41 -10.38 17.07 -25.05
C LEU A 41 -10.58 16.11 -23.88
N ALA A 42 -10.33 16.55 -22.65
CA ALA A 42 -10.57 15.76 -21.45
C ALA A 42 -12.06 15.41 -21.31
N LEU A 43 -12.94 16.41 -21.42
CA LEU A 43 -14.39 16.21 -21.29
C LEU A 43 -14.94 15.29 -22.37
N LYS A 44 -14.52 15.51 -23.63
CA LYS A 44 -14.87 14.67 -24.79
C LYS A 44 -14.59 13.18 -24.52
N ASN A 45 -13.46 12.88 -23.87
CA ASN A 45 -12.94 11.52 -23.79
C ASN A 45 -13.23 10.83 -22.46
N TRP A 46 -13.33 11.58 -21.35
CA TRP A 46 -13.32 11.02 -19.99
C TRP A 46 -14.54 11.35 -19.15
N TYR A 47 -15.35 12.34 -19.54
CA TYR A 47 -16.52 12.72 -18.74
C TYR A 47 -17.64 11.68 -18.88
N PRO A 48 -18.38 11.32 -17.81
CA PRO A 48 -19.38 10.24 -17.88
C PRO A 48 -20.66 10.56 -18.68
N ASP A 49 -21.03 11.83 -18.83
CA ASP A 49 -22.24 12.25 -19.56
C ASP A 49 -21.99 12.34 -21.07
N GLU A 50 -22.73 11.55 -21.85
CA GLU A 50 -22.60 11.45 -23.32
C GLU A 50 -22.93 12.76 -24.05
N ALA A 51 -23.89 13.55 -23.55
CA ALA A 51 -24.22 14.84 -24.16
C ALA A 51 -23.09 15.85 -23.97
N ILE A 52 -22.46 15.85 -22.79
CA ILE A 52 -21.25 16.64 -22.51
C ILE A 52 -20.08 16.17 -23.40
N GLN A 53 -19.89 14.86 -23.56
CA GLN A 53 -18.85 14.32 -24.44
C GLN A 53 -19.04 14.80 -25.89
N LYS A 54 -20.25 14.63 -26.45
CA LYS A 54 -20.58 15.04 -27.83
C LYS A 54 -20.40 16.54 -28.04
N LYS A 55 -20.90 17.36 -27.10
CA LYS A 55 -20.78 18.82 -27.18
C LYS A 55 -19.31 19.27 -27.07
N SER A 56 -18.55 18.67 -26.16
CA SER A 56 -17.11 18.95 -26.02
C SER A 56 -16.34 18.53 -27.26
N ALA A 57 -16.72 17.40 -27.90
CA ALA A 57 -16.12 16.97 -29.15
C ALA A 57 -16.34 17.96 -30.30
N HIS A 58 -17.59 18.41 -30.47
CA HIS A 58 -17.94 19.42 -31.45
C HIS A 58 -17.10 20.71 -31.26
N LEU A 59 -17.05 21.21 -30.02
CA LEU A 59 -16.28 22.42 -29.70
C LEU A 59 -14.78 22.22 -29.87
N PHE A 60 -14.23 21.06 -29.51
CA PHE A 60 -12.82 20.74 -29.72
C PHE A 60 -12.44 20.81 -31.20
N TYR A 61 -13.15 20.07 -32.08
CA TYR A 61 -12.84 20.04 -33.50
C TYR A 61 -13.15 21.35 -34.23
N ALA A 62 -14.07 22.17 -33.72
CA ALA A 62 -14.33 23.51 -34.26
C ALA A 62 -13.20 24.50 -33.96
N ASN A 63 -12.38 24.26 -32.93
CA ASN A 63 -11.34 25.20 -32.48
C ASN A 63 -9.90 24.67 -32.66
N ALA A 64 -9.70 23.37 -32.80
CA ALA A 64 -8.38 22.75 -33.00
C ALA A 64 -7.88 22.94 -34.44
N SER A 65 -6.58 23.09 -34.61
CA SER A 65 -5.95 23.06 -35.94
C SER A 65 -6.21 21.74 -36.66
N GLY A 66 -6.17 21.77 -38.00
CA GLY A 66 -6.38 20.58 -38.82
C GLY A 66 -5.32 19.49 -38.63
N SER A 67 -4.10 19.83 -38.18
CA SER A 67 -3.07 18.85 -37.80
C SER A 67 -3.41 18.19 -36.46
N LEU A 68 -3.74 18.98 -35.44
CA LEU A 68 -4.12 18.46 -34.13
C LEU A 68 -5.40 17.61 -34.21
N GLY A 69 -6.43 18.11 -34.90
CA GLY A 69 -7.69 17.40 -35.09
C GLY A 69 -7.50 16.03 -35.73
N ARG A 70 -6.70 15.93 -36.81
CA ARG A 70 -6.37 14.66 -37.45
C ARG A 70 -5.60 13.72 -36.53
N PHE A 71 -4.57 14.22 -35.85
CA PHE A 71 -3.79 13.42 -34.90
C PHE A 71 -4.69 12.80 -33.81
N ILE A 72 -5.57 13.59 -33.19
CA ILE A 72 -6.49 13.09 -32.16
C ILE A 72 -7.49 12.08 -32.74
N ALA A 73 -8.01 12.30 -33.96
CA ALA A 73 -8.96 11.38 -34.58
C ALA A 73 -8.32 10.02 -34.91
N GLU A 74 -7.09 10.02 -35.41
CA GLU A 74 -6.39 8.83 -35.92
C GLU A 74 -5.70 8.01 -34.83
N THR A 75 -5.08 8.68 -33.85
CA THR A 75 -4.21 8.05 -32.85
C THR A 75 -4.93 7.85 -31.52
N TRP A 76 -5.63 8.87 -31.02
CA TRP A 76 -6.19 8.86 -29.67
C TRP A 76 -7.41 7.95 -29.52
N SER A 77 -8.15 7.68 -30.61
CA SER A 77 -9.35 6.83 -30.60
C SER A 77 -9.05 5.32 -30.56
N LYS A 78 -7.92 4.89 -31.16
CA LYS A 78 -7.58 3.48 -31.36
C LYS A 78 -6.88 2.83 -30.17
N GLU A 79 -6.09 3.59 -29.41
CA GLU A 79 -5.30 3.08 -28.27
C GLU A 79 -6.11 2.94 -26.97
N TYR A 80 -7.39 3.32 -27.01
CA TYR A 80 -8.29 3.38 -25.85
C TYR A 80 -8.76 2.02 -25.30
N HIS A 81 -8.54 0.94 -26.05
CA HIS A 81 -8.98 -0.41 -25.69
C HIS A 81 -7.89 -1.27 -25.01
N GLY A 82 -6.70 -0.72 -24.74
CA GLY A 82 -5.62 -1.41 -24.04
C GLY A 82 -5.65 -1.28 -22.51
N GLU A 83 -4.72 -1.98 -21.83
CA GLU A 83 -4.46 -1.82 -20.39
C GLU A 83 -4.20 -0.35 -20.05
N PHE A 84 -5.07 0.25 -19.23
CA PHE A 84 -5.02 1.68 -18.88
C PHE A 84 -4.25 1.91 -17.59
N ASN A 85 -2.92 2.06 -17.70
CA ASN A 85 -1.99 2.31 -16.59
C ASN A 85 -1.33 3.70 -16.68
N GLU A 86 -0.67 4.14 -15.61
CA GLU A 86 -0.01 5.45 -15.52
C GLU A 86 1.03 5.69 -16.61
N VAL A 87 1.81 4.66 -16.95
CA VAL A 87 2.88 4.75 -17.95
C VAL A 87 2.29 5.09 -19.31
N LYS A 88 1.28 4.34 -19.76
CA LYS A 88 0.63 4.60 -21.04
C LYS A 88 -0.08 5.95 -21.07
N VAL A 89 -0.72 6.37 -19.98
CA VAL A 89 -1.33 7.72 -19.94
C VAL A 89 -0.25 8.80 -20.08
N SER A 90 0.89 8.65 -19.40
CA SER A 90 2.01 9.58 -19.54
C SER A 90 2.56 9.60 -20.96
N GLU A 91 2.79 8.43 -21.59
CA GLU A 91 3.26 8.33 -22.98
C GLU A 91 2.30 9.00 -23.97
N GLN A 92 0.98 8.83 -23.77
CA GLN A 92 -0.01 9.51 -24.59
C GLN A 92 0.04 11.02 -24.46
N LEU A 93 0.16 11.52 -23.23
CA LEU A 93 0.32 12.96 -22.96
C LEU A 93 1.63 13.49 -23.57
N ASP A 94 2.72 12.71 -23.51
CA ASP A 94 4.03 13.09 -24.08
C ASP A 94 3.99 13.23 -25.60
N ARG A 95 3.21 12.39 -26.30
CA ARG A 95 3.03 12.51 -27.76
C ARG A 95 2.39 13.84 -28.17
N LEU A 96 1.66 14.49 -27.26
CA LEU A 96 1.04 15.79 -27.51
C LEU A 96 1.98 16.99 -27.28
N ARG A 97 3.23 16.79 -26.82
CA ARG A 97 4.20 17.89 -26.57
C ARG A 97 4.45 18.79 -27.79
N GLY A 98 4.30 18.25 -29.00
CA GLY A 98 4.47 19.01 -30.24
C GLY A 98 3.33 20.00 -30.55
N PHE A 99 2.19 19.92 -29.84
CA PHE A 99 1.02 20.76 -30.09
C PHE A 99 0.88 21.85 -29.02
N THR A 100 1.33 23.05 -29.35
CA THR A 100 1.27 24.23 -28.44
C THR A 100 -0.15 24.69 -28.12
N GLU A 101 -1.13 24.26 -28.91
CA GLU A 101 -2.57 24.51 -28.72
C GLU A 101 -3.15 23.81 -27.49
N ILE A 102 -2.53 22.71 -27.03
CA ILE A 102 -2.99 21.97 -25.85
C ILE A 102 -2.09 22.28 -24.66
N ASN A 103 -2.69 22.80 -23.59
CA ASN A 103 -2.04 22.81 -22.31
C ASN A 103 -2.02 21.39 -21.71
N LEU A 104 -0.86 20.72 -21.82
CA LEU A 104 -0.68 19.36 -21.31
C LEU A 104 -0.84 19.25 -19.80
N GLY A 105 -0.47 20.28 -19.05
CA GLY A 105 -0.65 20.29 -17.61
C GLY A 105 -2.12 20.22 -17.24
N GLU A 106 -2.94 21.06 -17.87
CA GLU A 106 -4.39 21.06 -17.65
C GLU A 106 -5.04 19.76 -18.10
N LEU A 107 -4.63 19.21 -19.25
CA LEU A 107 -5.12 17.91 -19.73
C LEU A 107 -4.76 16.77 -18.78
N ALA A 108 -3.50 16.72 -18.30
CA ALA A 108 -3.03 15.71 -17.36
C ALA A 108 -3.77 15.80 -16.01
N TRP A 109 -3.96 17.02 -15.51
CA TRP A 109 -4.72 17.28 -14.29
C TRP A 109 -6.18 16.84 -14.40
N MET A 110 -6.83 17.15 -15.52
CA MET A 110 -8.18 16.68 -15.81
C MET A 110 -8.25 15.15 -15.94
N SER A 111 -7.20 14.52 -16.50
CA SER A 111 -7.09 13.06 -16.54
C SER A 111 -7.08 12.48 -15.13
N LEU A 112 -6.29 13.08 -14.23
CA LEU A 112 -6.18 12.64 -12.84
C LEU A 112 -7.52 12.74 -12.13
N LYS A 113 -8.19 13.88 -12.24
CA LYS A 113 -9.51 14.10 -11.62
C LYS A 113 -10.61 13.18 -12.15
N LEU A 114 -10.70 13.01 -13.48
CA LEU A 114 -11.80 12.26 -14.11
C LEU A 114 -11.58 10.74 -14.10
N ARG A 115 -10.33 10.30 -14.11
CA ARG A 115 -9.97 8.87 -14.33
C ARG A 115 -9.12 8.28 -13.22
N GLN A 116 -8.70 9.07 -12.24
CA GLN A 116 -7.73 8.66 -11.24
C GLN A 116 -6.43 8.14 -11.89
N ARG A 117 -6.02 8.78 -13.01
CA ARG A 117 -4.83 8.43 -13.81
C ARG A 117 -4.15 9.66 -14.39
N GLY A 118 -2.84 9.60 -14.60
CA GLY A 118 -2.02 10.73 -15.06
C GLY A 118 -1.25 11.37 -13.92
N GLY A 119 -1.27 10.76 -12.73
CA GLY A 119 -0.49 11.18 -11.58
C GLY A 119 1.02 11.13 -11.86
N LYS A 120 1.50 10.13 -12.62
CA LYS A 120 2.91 10.04 -13.05
C LYS A 120 3.33 11.31 -13.79
N PHE A 121 2.62 11.63 -14.88
CA PHE A 121 2.91 12.79 -15.71
C PHE A 121 2.85 14.08 -14.90
N CYS A 122 1.83 14.23 -14.04
CA CYS A 122 1.67 15.42 -13.20
C CYS A 122 2.85 15.61 -12.23
N LEU A 123 3.30 14.53 -11.58
CA LEU A 123 4.43 14.57 -10.63
C LEU A 123 5.76 14.84 -11.34
N GLU A 124 6.05 14.17 -12.45
CA GLU A 124 7.32 14.32 -13.19
C GLU A 124 7.45 15.70 -13.84
N ASN A 125 6.35 16.24 -14.36
CA ASN A 125 6.33 17.55 -15.02
C ASN A 125 5.98 18.71 -14.07
N LYS A 126 5.85 18.45 -12.76
CA LYS A 126 5.55 19.45 -11.72
C LYS A 126 4.29 20.28 -12.05
N ILE A 127 3.24 19.59 -12.47
CA ILE A 127 1.97 20.20 -12.85
C ILE A 127 1.18 20.57 -11.59
N GLY A 128 1.37 21.81 -11.12
CA GLY A 128 0.76 22.30 -9.89
C GLY A 128 1.46 21.77 -8.64
N ALA A 129 0.83 21.95 -7.48
CA ALA A 129 1.40 21.54 -6.19
C ALA A 129 1.36 20.02 -6.04
N SER A 130 2.51 19.40 -5.73
CA SER A 130 2.61 17.95 -5.51
C SER A 130 1.69 17.46 -4.40
N GLU A 131 1.43 18.28 -3.38
CA GLU A 131 0.41 18.01 -2.35
C GLU A 131 -0.97 17.74 -2.97
N HIS A 132 -1.43 18.59 -3.90
CA HIS A 132 -2.74 18.44 -4.52
C HIS A 132 -2.79 17.17 -5.36
N ILE A 133 -1.73 16.87 -6.13
CA ILE A 133 -1.64 15.64 -6.93
C ILE A 133 -1.71 14.40 -6.03
N LEU A 134 -0.92 14.37 -4.96
CA LEU A 134 -0.93 13.25 -4.01
C LEU A 134 -2.28 13.11 -3.30
N ARG A 135 -2.97 14.21 -3.03
CA ARG A 135 -4.31 14.20 -2.43
C ARG A 135 -5.35 13.59 -3.36
N GLU A 136 -5.29 13.88 -4.65
CA GLU A 136 -6.17 13.27 -5.64
C GLU A 136 -5.92 11.76 -5.78
N ILE A 137 -4.66 11.32 -5.76
CA ILE A 137 -4.28 9.89 -5.85
C ILE A 137 -4.64 9.12 -4.56
N LYS A 138 -4.66 9.81 -3.40
CA LYS A 138 -4.94 9.21 -2.10
C LYS A 138 -6.38 8.70 -2.03
N SER A 139 -6.52 7.44 -1.61
CA SER A 139 -7.82 6.80 -1.36
C SER A 139 -7.97 6.53 0.14
N GLY A 140 -8.83 7.29 0.81
CA GLY A 140 -8.98 7.22 2.27
C GLY A 140 -7.66 7.51 2.96
N THR A 141 -7.16 6.60 3.81
CA THR A 141 -5.85 6.68 4.48
C THR A 141 -4.75 5.92 3.74
N SER A 142 -4.97 5.55 2.49
CA SER A 142 -4.03 4.77 1.68
C SER A 142 -3.56 5.56 0.47
N LEU A 143 -2.26 5.54 0.19
CA LEU A 143 -1.67 6.14 -1.00
C LEU A 143 -1.03 5.06 -1.88
N PHE A 144 -1.54 4.92 -3.10
CA PHE A 144 -1.11 3.92 -4.07
C PHE A 144 -0.39 4.56 -5.25
N LEU A 145 0.94 4.51 -5.22
CA LEU A 145 1.83 4.98 -6.30
C LEU A 145 2.48 3.79 -7.02
N SER A 146 1.87 2.61 -7.00
CA SER A 146 2.50 1.39 -7.50
C SER A 146 2.56 1.36 -9.03
N ASN A 147 3.74 1.04 -9.57
CA ASN A 147 4.04 0.97 -11.01
C ASN A 147 3.83 2.30 -11.75
N PHE A 148 4.23 3.41 -11.13
CA PHE A 148 4.24 4.72 -11.78
C PHE A 148 5.60 5.00 -12.46
N GLU A 149 6.60 4.13 -12.30
CA GLU A 149 7.98 4.34 -12.80
C GLU A 149 8.65 5.63 -12.29
N LEU A 150 8.16 6.17 -11.17
CA LEU A 150 8.68 7.41 -10.61
C LEU A 150 10.12 7.22 -10.09
N SER A 151 10.97 8.22 -10.32
CA SER A 151 12.35 8.23 -9.82
C SER A 151 12.51 8.95 -8.47
N ALA A 152 11.57 9.84 -8.12
CA ALA A 152 11.58 10.59 -6.87
C ALA A 152 10.16 10.74 -6.30
N LEU A 153 10.03 10.67 -4.98
CA LEU A 153 8.80 10.95 -4.26
C LEU A 153 8.87 12.37 -3.68
N PRO A 154 7.84 13.23 -3.87
CA PRO A 154 7.85 14.61 -3.37
C PRO A 154 7.84 14.67 -1.83
N GLN A 155 8.46 15.71 -1.27
CA GLN A 155 8.58 15.92 0.19
C GLN A 155 7.22 16.14 0.86
N GLU A 156 6.24 16.65 0.10
CA GLU A 156 4.85 16.86 0.50
C GLU A 156 4.16 15.57 0.97
N ILE A 157 4.74 14.39 0.71
CA ILE A 157 4.28 13.13 1.32
C ILE A 157 4.16 13.25 2.85
N GLY A 158 5.05 14.02 3.50
CA GLY A 158 5.03 14.21 4.95
C GLY A 158 3.83 15.00 5.48
N LEU A 159 3.02 15.62 4.62
CA LEU A 159 1.79 16.32 5.00
C LEU A 159 0.65 15.33 5.33
N PHE A 160 0.69 14.13 4.76
CA PHE A 160 -0.37 13.12 4.89
C PHE A 160 -0.20 12.27 6.16
N THR A 161 -0.15 12.93 7.32
CA THR A 161 0.10 12.29 8.64
C THR A 161 -0.96 11.27 9.07
N ASP A 162 -2.09 11.22 8.36
CA ASP A 162 -3.16 10.25 8.53
C ASP A 162 -2.96 8.94 7.75
N LEU A 163 -1.93 8.84 6.90
CA LEU A 163 -1.66 7.64 6.11
C LEU A 163 -1.38 6.41 6.98
N THR A 164 -2.10 5.33 6.69
CA THR A 164 -1.89 4.00 7.27
C THR A 164 -1.22 3.04 6.28
N VAL A 165 -1.39 3.25 4.98
CA VAL A 165 -0.78 2.43 3.92
C VAL A 165 -0.10 3.30 2.88
N LEU A 166 1.18 2.99 2.60
CA LEU A 166 1.95 3.59 1.51
C LEU A 166 2.46 2.49 0.58
N ASN A 167 2.00 2.50 -0.68
CA ASN A 167 2.50 1.58 -1.70
C ASN A 167 3.27 2.33 -2.79
N ILE A 168 4.60 2.12 -2.78
CA ILE A 168 5.55 2.67 -3.74
C ILE A 168 6.18 1.59 -4.62
N SER A 169 5.59 0.39 -4.66
CA SER A 169 6.14 -0.77 -5.38
C SER A 169 6.25 -0.53 -6.89
N GLY A 170 7.25 -1.10 -7.55
CA GLY A 170 7.42 -1.01 -9.01
C GLY A 170 7.80 0.39 -9.50
N ASN A 171 8.46 1.19 -8.67
CA ASN A 171 9.02 2.48 -9.07
C ASN A 171 10.56 2.41 -9.12
N HIS A 172 11.19 3.49 -9.57
CA HIS A 172 12.64 3.62 -9.69
C HIS A 172 13.27 4.38 -8.51
N PHE A 173 12.57 4.46 -7.37
CA PHE A 173 13.08 5.13 -6.18
C PHE A 173 14.37 4.46 -5.68
N ARG A 174 15.44 5.26 -5.59
CA ARG A 174 16.69 4.89 -4.92
C ARG A 174 16.77 5.46 -3.52
N VAL A 175 16.25 6.67 -3.36
CA VAL A 175 16.13 7.41 -2.10
C VAL A 175 14.67 7.78 -1.86
N LEU A 176 14.34 8.04 -0.60
CA LEU A 176 13.04 8.54 -0.18
C LEU A 176 13.23 9.85 0.59
N PRO A 177 12.26 10.79 0.53
CA PRO A 177 12.30 12.01 1.32
C PRO A 177 12.25 11.69 2.81
N GLU A 178 13.02 12.43 3.63
CA GLU A 178 13.05 12.26 5.09
C GLU A 178 11.68 12.51 5.74
N GLU A 179 10.85 13.32 5.06
CA GLU A 179 9.49 13.65 5.45
C GLU A 179 8.57 12.43 5.63
N ILE A 180 8.89 11.27 5.05
CA ILE A 180 8.16 10.02 5.34
C ILE A 180 8.16 9.74 6.86
N ALA A 181 9.19 10.13 7.61
CA ALA A 181 9.22 9.96 9.07
C ALA A 181 8.09 10.69 9.83
N ARG A 182 7.37 11.61 9.17
CA ARG A 182 6.18 12.29 9.72
C ARG A 182 4.91 11.43 9.67
N LEU A 183 4.91 10.33 8.92
CA LEU A 183 3.78 9.40 8.77
C LEU A 183 3.59 8.53 10.03
N ARG A 184 3.24 9.14 11.16
CA ARG A 184 3.19 8.48 12.49
C ARG A 184 2.14 7.36 12.59
N LYS A 185 1.11 7.37 11.73
CA LYS A 185 0.06 6.35 11.68
C LYS A 185 0.32 5.25 10.65
N LEU A 186 1.49 5.25 10.00
CA LEU A 186 1.79 4.27 8.98
C LEU A 186 1.88 2.88 9.60
N GLU A 187 1.13 1.93 9.03
CA GLU A 187 1.08 0.54 9.45
C GLU A 187 1.69 -0.37 8.39
N LYS A 188 1.62 0.02 7.11
CA LYS A 188 2.12 -0.78 5.99
C LYS A 188 2.86 0.06 4.98
N ILE A 189 4.06 -0.39 4.61
CA ILE A 189 4.84 0.16 3.50
C ILE A 189 5.24 -0.93 2.52
N TYR A 190 4.86 -0.75 1.26
CA TYR A 190 5.18 -1.67 0.17
C TYR A 190 6.14 -1.02 -0.82
N PHE A 191 7.28 -1.66 -1.03
CA PHE A 191 8.34 -1.19 -1.95
C PHE A 191 8.89 -2.34 -2.78
N VAL A 192 8.06 -3.34 -3.10
CA VAL A 192 8.46 -4.50 -3.91
C VAL A 192 8.86 -4.02 -5.31
N ARG A 193 9.90 -4.61 -5.91
CA ARG A 193 10.45 -4.14 -7.21
C ARG A 193 10.79 -2.64 -7.21
N THR A 194 11.32 -2.13 -6.10
CA THR A 194 11.80 -0.74 -5.98
C THR A 194 13.28 -0.77 -5.58
N PRO A 195 14.19 -0.16 -6.35
CA PRO A 195 15.64 -0.28 -6.15
C PRO A 195 16.15 0.65 -5.03
N LEU A 196 15.52 0.60 -3.84
CA LEU A 196 15.92 1.38 -2.69
C LEU A 196 17.36 1.04 -2.26
N LEU A 197 18.15 2.05 -1.93
CA LEU A 197 19.49 1.83 -1.39
C LEU A 197 19.41 1.08 -0.04
N PRO A 198 20.37 0.19 0.26
CA PRO A 198 20.40 -0.52 1.55
C PRO A 198 20.44 0.41 2.78
N SER A 199 20.96 1.63 2.63
CA SER A 199 20.93 2.66 3.68
C SER A 199 19.51 3.18 3.93
N VAL A 200 18.70 3.34 2.87
CA VAL A 200 17.31 3.81 2.95
C VAL A 200 16.43 2.73 3.56
N VAL A 201 16.64 1.46 3.20
CA VAL A 201 15.92 0.34 3.83
C VAL A 201 16.22 0.28 5.34
N ARG A 202 17.50 0.39 5.73
CA ARG A 202 17.89 0.48 7.15
C ARG A 202 17.28 1.68 7.86
N TRP A 203 17.20 2.82 7.19
CA TRP A 203 16.53 4.00 7.74
C TRP A 203 15.04 3.78 7.94
N LEU A 204 14.34 3.13 6.99
CA LEU A 204 12.93 2.77 7.13
C LEU A 204 12.70 1.78 8.28
N GLU A 205 13.57 0.77 8.41
CA GLU A 205 13.57 -0.19 9.52
C GLU A 205 13.67 0.50 10.88
N ASN A 206 14.55 1.49 11.01
CA ASN A 206 14.71 2.27 12.24
C ASN A 206 13.55 3.25 12.48
N THR A 207 12.97 3.80 11.41
CA THR A 207 11.89 4.79 11.49
C THR A 207 10.55 4.14 11.82
N PHE A 208 10.31 2.94 11.29
CA PHE A 208 9.04 2.19 11.45
C PHE A 208 9.26 0.75 11.94
N PRO A 209 9.89 0.56 13.12
CA PRO A 209 10.31 -0.77 13.58
C PRO A 209 9.13 -1.75 13.67
N ARG A 210 7.94 -1.30 14.09
CA ARG A 210 6.76 -2.16 14.20
C ARG A 210 6.33 -2.76 12.85
N ILE A 211 6.35 -1.96 11.78
CA ILE A 211 5.97 -2.42 10.43
C ILE A 211 6.91 -3.53 9.95
N PHE A 212 8.22 -3.33 10.15
CA PHE A 212 9.23 -4.29 9.74
C PHE A 212 9.29 -5.53 10.63
N ALA A 213 8.95 -5.39 11.93
CA ALA A 213 8.83 -6.52 12.83
C ALA A 213 7.80 -7.55 12.33
N GLU A 214 6.60 -7.08 11.95
CA GLU A 214 5.56 -7.93 11.38
C GLU A 214 5.98 -8.53 10.04
N LYS A 215 6.55 -7.71 9.14
CA LYS A 215 7.03 -8.18 7.84
C LYS A 215 8.02 -9.34 7.98
N TYR A 216 9.04 -9.19 8.83
CA TYR A 216 10.02 -10.26 9.04
C TYR A 216 9.45 -11.47 9.76
N TYR A 217 8.46 -11.30 10.63
CA TYR A 217 7.79 -12.41 11.27
C TYR A 217 7.06 -13.29 10.24
N TYR A 218 6.32 -12.70 9.31
CA TYR A 218 5.65 -13.46 8.25
C TYR A 218 6.64 -14.08 7.26
N GLU A 219 7.64 -13.31 6.80
CA GLU A 219 8.69 -13.83 5.90
C GLU A 219 9.47 -14.99 6.56
N ALA A 220 9.70 -14.92 7.88
CA ALA A 220 10.32 -16.01 8.62
C ALA A 220 9.45 -17.27 8.66
N ASN A 221 8.13 -17.12 8.86
CA ASN A 221 7.20 -18.25 8.85
C ASN A 221 7.13 -18.94 7.49
N ASP A 222 7.12 -18.17 6.40
CA ASP A 222 7.11 -18.71 5.03
C ASP A 222 8.37 -19.53 4.71
N LEU A 223 9.48 -19.27 5.41
CA LEU A 223 10.77 -19.94 5.24
C LEU A 223 10.98 -21.13 6.21
N LYS A 224 9.98 -21.51 7.01
CA LYS A 224 10.08 -22.67 7.91
C LYS A 224 9.98 -23.99 7.16
N SER A 225 11.05 -24.35 6.47
CA SER A 225 11.26 -25.67 5.86
C SER A 225 12.58 -26.28 6.35
N GLU A 226 12.73 -27.61 6.21
CA GLU A 226 13.88 -28.39 6.72
C GLU A 226 15.25 -27.77 6.37
N GLU A 227 15.38 -27.21 5.16
CA GLU A 227 16.64 -26.61 4.69
C GLU A 227 16.82 -25.14 5.09
N GLN A 228 15.77 -24.45 5.53
CA GLN A 228 15.76 -22.99 5.70
C GLN A 228 15.49 -22.51 7.12
N TYR A 229 15.43 -23.42 8.11
CA TYR A 229 15.23 -23.08 9.52
C TYR A 229 16.22 -22.06 10.08
N LEU A 230 17.50 -22.11 9.70
CA LEU A 230 18.48 -21.10 10.13
C LEU A 230 18.19 -19.71 9.55
N LYS A 231 17.71 -19.64 8.31
CA LYS A 231 17.34 -18.38 7.66
C LYS A 231 16.07 -17.79 8.29
N ALA A 232 15.06 -18.63 8.54
CA ALA A 232 13.86 -18.26 9.28
C ALA A 232 14.22 -17.74 10.69
N TYR A 233 15.11 -18.44 11.41
CA TYR A 233 15.60 -17.99 12.72
C TYR A 233 16.22 -16.59 12.69
N LEU A 234 17.09 -16.30 11.71
CA LEU A 234 17.71 -14.98 11.59
C LEU A 234 16.68 -13.87 11.37
N LEU A 235 15.61 -14.14 10.63
CA LEU A 235 14.50 -13.19 10.42
C LEU A 235 13.65 -13.01 11.68
N PHE A 236 13.36 -14.08 12.44
CA PHE A 236 12.70 -13.94 13.74
C PHE A 236 13.53 -13.09 14.70
N VAL A 237 14.86 -13.27 14.74
CA VAL A 237 15.74 -12.42 15.55
C VAL A 237 15.70 -10.96 15.11
N LYS A 238 15.60 -10.67 13.80
CA LYS A 238 15.38 -9.29 13.32
C LYS A 238 14.04 -8.74 13.78
N SER A 239 12.97 -9.53 13.69
CA SER A 239 11.64 -9.17 14.17
C SER A 239 11.64 -8.84 15.67
N GLN A 240 12.29 -9.69 16.49
CA GLN A 240 12.42 -9.51 17.94
C GLN A 240 13.10 -8.20 18.31
N LYS A 241 14.19 -7.82 17.62
CA LYS A 241 14.90 -6.54 17.87
C LYS A 241 14.01 -5.32 17.63
N MET A 242 13.03 -5.44 16.74
CA MET A 242 12.14 -4.35 16.38
C MET A 242 10.85 -4.35 17.22
N ASN A 243 10.45 -5.50 17.74
CA ASN A 243 9.32 -5.65 18.64
C ASN A 243 9.59 -6.74 19.69
N GLU A 244 10.31 -6.36 20.76
CA GLU A 244 10.65 -7.30 21.84
C GLU A 244 9.44 -7.82 22.61
N SER A 245 8.32 -7.07 22.55
CA SER A 245 7.10 -7.40 23.29
C SER A 245 6.25 -8.50 22.65
N ALA A 246 6.55 -8.90 21.40
CA ALA A 246 5.81 -9.93 20.68
C ALA A 246 6.28 -11.35 21.06
N PRO A 247 5.52 -12.11 21.88
CA PRO A 247 5.93 -13.42 22.36
C PRO A 247 6.06 -14.48 21.24
N GLU A 248 5.29 -14.34 20.16
CA GLU A 248 5.24 -15.27 19.03
C GLU A 248 6.59 -15.32 18.31
N SER A 249 7.27 -14.19 18.17
CA SER A 249 8.56 -14.12 17.49
C SER A 249 9.65 -14.91 18.24
N TRP A 250 9.65 -14.87 19.58
CA TRP A 250 10.52 -15.68 20.43
C TRP A 250 10.18 -17.17 20.35
N HIS A 251 8.89 -17.49 20.38
CA HIS A 251 8.41 -18.87 20.32
C HIS A 251 8.79 -19.54 18.98
N GLN A 252 8.51 -18.90 17.85
CA GLN A 252 8.84 -19.46 16.54
C GLN A 252 10.36 -19.58 16.32
N ALA A 253 11.15 -18.62 16.83
CA ALA A 253 12.61 -18.72 16.81
C ALA A 253 13.12 -19.94 17.59
N ALA A 254 12.51 -20.24 18.76
CA ALA A 254 12.85 -21.41 19.55
C ALA A 254 12.54 -22.71 18.79
N LYS A 255 11.39 -22.78 18.10
CA LYS A 255 11.03 -23.93 17.24
C LYS A 255 12.02 -24.13 16.10
N CYS A 256 12.46 -23.06 15.43
CA CYS A 256 13.49 -23.14 14.40
C CYS A 256 14.83 -23.69 14.95
N LEU A 257 15.27 -23.21 16.12
CA LEU A 257 16.49 -23.69 16.76
C LEU A 257 16.40 -25.15 17.19
N TRP A 258 15.22 -25.57 17.65
CA TRP A 258 14.94 -26.95 18.01
C TRP A 258 15.05 -27.88 16.79
N ALA A 259 14.46 -27.49 15.66
CA ALA A 259 14.52 -28.26 14.42
C ALA A 259 15.96 -28.49 13.92
N VAL A 260 16.85 -27.52 14.15
CA VAL A 260 18.29 -27.63 13.82
C VAL A 260 19.15 -28.17 14.97
N GLN A 261 18.53 -28.80 15.97
CA GLN A 261 19.17 -29.46 17.11
C GLN A 261 20.03 -28.55 18.00
N ARG A 262 19.77 -27.23 18.01
CA ARG A 262 20.43 -26.25 18.88
C ARG A 262 19.63 -26.05 20.18
N TYR A 263 19.53 -27.11 20.97
CA TYR A 263 18.60 -27.18 22.10
C TYR A 263 18.84 -26.14 23.20
N GLU A 264 20.08 -25.88 23.57
CA GLU A 264 20.42 -24.89 24.62
C GLU A 264 19.96 -23.48 24.21
N ALA A 265 20.27 -23.08 22.98
CA ALA A 265 19.81 -21.80 22.43
C ALA A 265 18.28 -21.77 22.35
N ALA A 266 17.63 -22.87 21.93
CA ALA A 266 16.17 -22.96 21.87
C ALA A 266 15.54 -22.75 23.25
N GLN A 267 16.10 -23.33 24.31
CA GLN A 267 15.60 -23.16 25.69
C GLN A 267 15.64 -21.70 26.15
N ALA A 268 16.71 -20.97 25.83
CA ALA A 268 16.80 -19.54 26.16
C ALA A 268 15.70 -18.71 25.46
N HIS A 269 15.38 -19.03 24.21
CA HIS A 269 14.29 -18.38 23.46
C HIS A 269 12.91 -18.77 24.00
N TYR A 270 12.67 -20.05 24.33
CA TYR A 270 11.45 -20.49 25.00
C TYR A 270 11.24 -19.75 26.34
N LEU A 271 12.32 -19.47 27.08
CA LEU A 271 12.23 -18.78 28.37
C LEU A 271 11.71 -17.35 28.21
N ARG A 272 12.26 -16.64 27.23
CA ARG A 272 11.81 -15.30 26.87
C ARG A 272 10.39 -15.30 26.34
N ALA A 273 10.04 -16.27 25.48
CA ALA A 273 8.69 -16.42 24.96
C ALA A 273 7.66 -16.61 26.09
N HIS A 274 7.94 -17.50 27.05
CA HIS A 274 7.07 -17.73 28.20
C HIS A 274 6.87 -16.45 29.04
N GLN A 275 7.95 -15.73 29.37
CA GLN A 275 7.86 -14.46 30.10
C GLN A 275 7.05 -13.41 29.35
N ALA A 276 7.19 -13.35 28.02
CA ALA A 276 6.41 -12.44 27.18
C ALA A 276 4.93 -12.84 27.14
N TYR A 277 4.59 -14.12 26.99
CA TYR A 277 3.21 -14.60 27.06
C TYR A 277 2.55 -14.31 28.42
N GLU A 278 3.27 -14.48 29.53
CA GLU A 278 2.78 -14.11 30.86
C GLU A 278 2.41 -12.62 30.94
N ARG A 279 3.25 -11.74 30.41
CA ARG A 279 2.97 -10.29 30.37
C ARG A 279 1.75 -9.97 29.52
N VAL A 280 1.62 -10.59 28.34
CA VAL A 280 0.48 -10.40 27.44
C VAL A 280 -0.82 -10.89 28.09
N LEU A 281 -0.80 -12.07 28.71
CA LEU A 281 -1.97 -12.65 29.36
C LEU A 281 -2.45 -11.84 30.56
N ARG A 282 -1.57 -11.13 31.28
CA ARG A 282 -1.99 -10.18 32.33
C ARG A 282 -2.83 -9.02 31.77
N GLN A 283 -2.56 -8.60 30.54
CA GLN A 283 -3.30 -7.51 29.88
C GLN A 283 -4.52 -8.03 29.10
N LYS A 284 -4.41 -9.23 28.53
CA LYS A 284 -5.40 -9.85 27.65
C LYS A 284 -5.72 -11.29 28.08
N PRO A 285 -6.34 -11.49 29.26
CA PRO A 285 -6.52 -12.84 29.81
C PRO A 285 -7.54 -13.70 29.04
N TYR A 286 -8.43 -13.08 28.26
CA TYR A 286 -9.50 -13.76 27.53
C TYR A 286 -9.08 -14.22 26.12
N GLN A 287 -7.80 -14.13 25.77
CA GLN A 287 -7.27 -14.53 24.47
C GLN A 287 -6.79 -15.99 24.50
N ALA A 288 -7.62 -16.90 23.96
CA ALA A 288 -7.38 -18.34 23.97
C ALA A 288 -6.03 -18.75 23.34
N TYR A 289 -5.63 -18.09 22.25
CA TYR A 289 -4.38 -18.34 21.55
C TYR A 289 -3.14 -18.25 22.46
N TYR A 290 -3.08 -17.21 23.30
CA TYR A 290 -1.93 -17.00 24.19
C TYR A 290 -1.83 -18.06 25.28
N TRP A 291 -2.97 -18.57 25.75
CA TRP A 291 -3.01 -19.70 26.67
C TRP A 291 -2.54 -20.98 26.00
N PHE A 292 -2.94 -21.25 24.75
CA PHE A 292 -2.51 -22.41 23.99
C PHE A 292 -1.00 -22.40 23.73
N ALA A 293 -0.47 -21.28 23.24
CA ALA A 293 0.95 -21.12 22.99
C ALA A 293 1.80 -21.19 24.27
N LYS A 294 1.30 -20.67 25.40
CA LYS A 294 1.94 -20.84 26.71
C LYS A 294 1.97 -22.32 27.12
N ALA A 295 0.87 -23.03 26.91
CA ALA A 295 0.77 -24.45 27.24
C ALA A 295 1.75 -25.29 26.44
N SER A 296 1.91 -25.01 25.13
CA SER A 296 2.86 -25.73 24.27
C SER A 296 4.30 -25.58 24.75
N ILE A 297 4.73 -24.36 25.12
CA ILE A 297 6.06 -24.12 25.70
C ILE A 297 6.26 -24.87 27.01
N LEU A 298 5.27 -24.82 27.92
CA LEU A 298 5.33 -25.54 29.19
C LEU A 298 5.38 -27.06 29.00
N ALA A 299 4.71 -27.57 27.95
CA ALA A 299 4.77 -28.98 27.61
C ALA A 299 6.19 -29.37 27.15
N ARG A 300 6.81 -28.55 26.30
CA ARG A 300 8.19 -28.75 25.85
C ARG A 300 9.19 -28.75 27.01
N TRP A 301 8.94 -27.98 28.07
CA TRP A 301 9.73 -27.98 29.32
C TRP A 301 9.37 -29.07 30.33
N GLN A 302 8.51 -30.01 29.95
CA GLN A 302 8.06 -31.10 30.80
C GLN A 302 7.29 -30.65 32.06
N GLN A 303 6.76 -29.43 32.06
CA GLN A 303 5.95 -28.87 33.17
C GLN A 303 4.49 -29.31 33.04
N LYS A 304 4.24 -30.62 33.09
CA LYS A 304 2.93 -31.26 32.78
C LYS A 304 1.75 -30.54 33.42
N LYS A 305 1.76 -30.32 34.74
CA LYS A 305 0.64 -29.72 35.48
C LYS A 305 0.33 -28.28 35.03
N ALA A 306 1.37 -27.46 34.88
CA ALA A 306 1.23 -26.06 34.47
C ALA A 306 0.78 -25.97 32.99
N SER A 307 1.34 -26.82 32.14
CA SER A 307 0.96 -26.93 30.73
C SER A 307 -0.51 -27.32 30.59
N GLN A 308 -0.94 -28.37 31.29
CA GLN A 308 -2.33 -28.82 31.28
C GLN A 308 -3.27 -27.72 31.76
N ALA A 309 -2.95 -27.01 32.85
CA ALA A 309 -3.75 -25.90 33.36
C ALA A 309 -3.92 -24.77 32.33
N ALA A 310 -2.82 -24.37 31.67
CA ALA A 310 -2.87 -23.37 30.60
C ALA A 310 -3.68 -23.85 29.39
N TYR A 311 -3.54 -25.13 29.02
CA TYR A 311 -4.31 -25.73 27.93
C TYR A 311 -5.82 -25.76 28.26
N ARG A 312 -6.20 -26.05 29.50
CA ARG A 312 -7.61 -25.96 29.95
C ARG A 312 -8.18 -24.56 29.77
N GLN A 313 -7.43 -23.54 30.14
CA GLN A 313 -7.85 -22.16 29.94
C GLN A 313 -8.04 -21.86 28.45
N ALA A 314 -7.11 -22.28 27.58
CA ALA A 314 -7.22 -22.10 26.14
C ALA A 314 -8.50 -22.74 25.56
N VAL A 315 -8.76 -24.01 25.89
CA VAL A 315 -9.92 -24.77 25.42
C VAL A 315 -11.23 -24.20 25.97
N SER A 316 -11.25 -23.74 27.22
CA SER A 316 -12.44 -23.13 27.82
C SER A 316 -12.84 -21.83 27.12
N LEU A 317 -11.86 -21.05 26.67
CA LEU A 317 -12.07 -19.81 25.93
C LEU A 317 -12.40 -20.06 24.45
N ASN A 318 -11.80 -21.09 23.85
CA ASN A 318 -12.10 -21.53 22.49
C ASN A 318 -11.92 -23.05 22.33
N PRO A 319 -13.02 -23.82 22.24
CA PRO A 319 -12.97 -25.29 22.11
C PRO A 319 -12.26 -25.82 20.87
N HIS A 320 -12.05 -24.99 19.82
CA HIS A 320 -11.35 -25.39 18.59
C HIS A 320 -9.91 -25.87 18.87
N TYR A 321 -9.27 -25.36 19.92
CA TYR A 321 -7.91 -25.78 20.32
C TYR A 321 -7.77 -27.26 20.68
N ARG A 322 -8.88 -27.99 20.91
CA ARG A 322 -8.86 -29.44 21.06
C ARG A 322 -8.31 -30.16 19.83
N GLN A 323 -8.62 -29.65 18.64
CA GLN A 323 -8.19 -30.25 17.38
C GLN A 323 -6.68 -30.02 17.15
N HIS A 324 -6.18 -28.84 17.55
CA HIS A 324 -4.77 -28.45 17.38
C HIS A 324 -3.79 -29.14 18.32
N PHE A 325 -4.24 -29.79 19.40
CA PHE A 325 -3.35 -30.46 20.36
C PHE A 325 -2.45 -31.52 19.71
N LYS A 326 -2.99 -32.31 18.78
CA LYS A 326 -2.24 -33.36 18.08
C LYS A 326 -1.41 -32.84 16.90
N GLU A 327 -1.63 -31.61 16.48
CA GLU A 327 -0.89 -30.96 15.39
C GLU A 327 0.35 -30.21 15.91
N GLU A 328 0.32 -29.80 17.17
CA GLU A 328 1.39 -29.02 17.78
C GLU A 328 2.48 -29.93 18.36
N GLU A 329 3.63 -29.96 17.68
CA GLU A 329 4.81 -30.76 18.01
C GLU A 329 5.34 -30.52 19.44
N ASP A 330 5.11 -29.33 19.99
CA ASP A 330 5.53 -29.02 21.37
C ASP A 330 4.75 -29.83 22.43
N PHE A 331 3.59 -30.40 22.07
CA PHE A 331 2.85 -31.35 22.90
C PHE A 331 3.22 -32.82 22.63
N GLN A 332 4.19 -33.12 21.75
CA GLN A 332 4.50 -34.50 21.32
C GLN A 332 4.68 -35.48 22.50
N ALA A 333 5.32 -35.03 23.59
CA ALA A 333 5.52 -35.83 24.79
C ALA A 333 4.21 -36.28 25.50
N TYR A 334 3.09 -35.63 25.21
CA TYR A 334 1.79 -35.86 25.84
C TYR A 334 0.70 -36.32 24.87
N TRP A 335 1.01 -36.58 23.59
CA TRP A 335 -0.01 -37.01 22.62
C TRP A 335 -0.72 -38.31 22.99
N GLN A 336 -0.04 -39.20 23.72
CA GLN A 336 -0.59 -40.48 24.21
C GLN A 336 -1.12 -40.39 25.65
N ASP A 337 -1.02 -39.21 26.29
CA ASP A 337 -1.42 -38.99 27.67
C ASP A 337 -2.93 -38.71 27.73
N ALA A 338 -3.72 -39.74 28.02
CA ALA A 338 -5.18 -39.66 28.05
C ALA A 338 -5.68 -38.61 29.05
N ASP A 339 -5.00 -38.45 30.19
CA ASP A 339 -5.37 -37.46 31.21
C ASP A 339 -5.09 -36.03 30.74
N PHE A 340 -4.10 -35.84 29.86
CA PHE A 340 -3.74 -34.54 29.30
C PHE A 340 -4.78 -34.07 28.26
N ALA A 341 -5.27 -35.00 27.43
CA ALA A 341 -6.20 -34.71 26.33
C ALA A 341 -7.69 -34.62 26.75
N GLN A 342 -8.07 -35.13 27.93
CA GLN A 342 -9.45 -35.13 28.46
C GLN A 342 -9.98 -33.76 28.93
N VAL A 343 -9.46 -32.66 28.37
CA VAL A 343 -9.76 -31.27 28.75
C VAL A 343 -10.78 -30.64 27.82
#